data_AF-A0A378ADB4-F1
#
_entry.id   AF-A0A378ADB4-F1
#
_cell.length_a   1.000
_cell.length_b   1.000
_cell.length_c   1.000
_cell.angle_alpha   90.00
_cell.angle_beta   90.00
_cell.angle_gamma   90.00
#
_symmetry.space_group_name_H-M   'P 1'
#
loop_
_entity.id
_entity.type
_entity.pdbx_description
1 polymer ?
#
loop_
_entity_poly.entity_id
_entity_poly.type
_entity_poly.pdbx_seq_one_letter_code
_entity_poly.pdbx_strand_id
1 'polypeptide(L)' 'MFDNLTDRLSRTLRNISGRGRLTEDNIKDTLREVRMALLEADVALPVVRDFITASKRARSAMKSIKA' A
#
# COMPACT_ATOMS: atom_id res chain seq x y z
N MET A 1 -3.93 23.60 -14.35
CA MET A 1 -2.79 23.02 -13.61
C MET A 1 -3.25 22.00 -12.58
N PHE A 2 -4.30 22.29 -11.80
CA PHE A 2 -4.92 21.37 -10.84
C PHE A 2 -5.56 20.12 -11.50
N ASP A 3 -6.16 20.26 -12.69
CA ASP A 3 -6.79 19.15 -13.41
C ASP A 3 -5.81 18.04 -13.84
N ASN A 4 -4.56 18.39 -14.13
CA ASN A 4 -3.54 17.40 -14.48
C ASN A 4 -3.19 16.52 -13.27
N LEU A 5 -3.17 17.11 -12.08
CA LEU A 5 -2.95 16.40 -10.83
C LEU A 5 -4.15 15.48 -10.51
N THR A 6 -5.37 15.99 -10.69
CA THR A 6 -6.61 15.24 -10.48
C THR A 6 -6.71 14.03 -11.41
N ASP A 7 -6.32 14.17 -12.68
CA ASP A 7 -6.34 13.06 -13.65
C ASP A 7 -5.26 12.00 -13.32
N ARG A 8 -4.05 12.43 -12.95
CA ARG A 8 -2.98 11.51 -12.49
C ARG A 8 -3.36 10.75 -11.23
N LEU A 9 -3.98 11.43 -10.26
CA LEU A 9 -4.45 10.81 -9.02
C LEU A 9 -5.56 9.79 -9.32
N SER A 10 -6.53 10.18 -10.15
CA SER A 10 -7.64 9.31 -10.55
C SER A 10 -7.17 8.05 -11.28
N ARG A 11 -6.18 8.16 -12.16
CA ARG A 11 -5.58 7.02 -12.87
C ARG A 11 -4.82 6.09 -11.92
N THR A 12 -4.09 6.65 -10.96
CA THR A 12 -3.35 5.87 -9.95
C THR A 12 -4.30 5.08 -9.06
N LEU A 13 -5.37 5.72 -8.59
CA LEU A 13 -6.40 5.08 -7.77
C LEU A 13 -7.13 3.96 -8.52
N ARG A 14 -7.43 4.15 -9.82
CA ARG A 14 -8.01 3.09 -10.67
C ARG A 14 -7.06 1.91 -10.85
N ASN A 15 -5.76 2.16 -11.04
CA ASN A 15 -4.75 1.10 -11.16
C ASN A 15 -4.58 0.28 -9.88
N ILE A 16 -4.76 0.89 -8.71
CA ILE A 16 -4.74 0.20 -7.42
C ILE A 16 -6.00 -0.66 -7.24
N SER A 17 -7.17 -0.16 -7.67
CA SER A 17 -8.42 -0.94 -7.64
C SER A 17 -8.44 -2.15 -8.59
N GLY A 18 -7.61 -2.15 -9.63
CA GLY A 18 -7.56 -3.18 -10.68
C GLY A 18 -6.71 -4.41 -10.38
N ARG A 19 -5.87 -4.41 -9.32
CA ARG A 19 -5.03 -5.56 -8.96
C ARG A 19 -5.76 -6.56 -8.07
N GLY A 20 -6.88 -7.05 -8.59
CA GLY A 20 -7.50 -8.37 -8.45
C GLY A 20 -7.50 -9.13 -7.13
N ARG A 21 -6.34 -9.35 -6.48
CA ARG A 21 -6.23 -10.21 -5.29
C ARG A 21 -4.84 -10.10 -4.65
N LEU A 22 -4.79 -9.38 -3.53
CA LEU A 22 -3.73 -9.54 -2.55
C LEU A 22 -4.11 -10.76 -1.68
N THR A 23 -3.45 -11.90 -1.87
CA THR A 23 -3.59 -13.09 -1.00
C THR A 23 -2.87 -12.85 0.32
N GLU A 24 -3.31 -13.49 1.41
CA GLU A 24 -2.74 -13.24 2.74
C GLU A 24 -1.25 -13.59 2.83
N ASP A 25 -0.84 -14.65 2.13
CA ASP A 25 0.55 -15.12 2.11
C ASP A 25 1.48 -14.14 1.38
N ASN A 26 1.09 -13.71 0.17
CA ASN A 26 1.92 -12.80 -0.63
C ASN A 26 2.12 -11.43 0.05
N ILE A 27 1.11 -10.92 0.76
CA ILE A 27 1.22 -9.63 1.47
C ILE A 27 2.21 -9.72 2.63
N LYS A 28 2.19 -10.81 3.39
CA LYS A 28 3.03 -10.95 4.58
C LYS A 28 4.51 -10.98 4.19
N ASP A 29 4.83 -11.71 3.13
CA ASP A 29 6.19 -11.81 2.62
C ASP A 29 6.64 -10.49 1.99
N THR A 30 5.78 -9.87 1.16
CA THR A 30 6.05 -8.53 0.59
C THR A 30 6.27 -7.47 1.68
N LEU A 31 5.46 -7.44 2.73
CA LEU A 31 5.63 -6.48 3.84
C LEU A 31 6.94 -6.69 4.61
N ARG A 32 7.44 -7.93 4.65
CA ARG A 32 8.72 -8.26 5.29
C ARG A 32 9.88 -7.72 4.48
N GLU A 33 9.85 -7.88 3.17
CA GLU A 33 10.86 -7.34 2.23
C GLU A 33 10.86 -5.81 2.24
N VAL A 34 9.68 -5.19 2.16
CA VAL A 34 9.56 -3.72 2.20
C VAL A 34 10.09 -3.16 3.51
N ARG A 35 9.86 -3.84 4.64
CA ARG A 35 10.43 -3.42 5.94
C ARG A 35 11.96 -3.45 5.91
N MET A 36 12.56 -4.51 5.35
CA MET A 36 14.02 -4.63 5.25
C MET A 36 14.60 -3.51 4.40
N ALA A 37 14.02 -3.28 3.21
CA ALA A 37 14.45 -2.22 2.29
C ALA A 37 14.35 -0.81 2.92
N LEU A 38 13.30 -0.54 3.70
CA LEU A 38 13.16 0.74 4.38
C LEU A 38 14.21 0.93 5.49
N LEU A 39 14.58 -0.13 6.21
CA LEU A 39 15.61 -0.06 7.24
C LEU A 39 17.02 0.10 6.64
N GLU A 40 17.28 -0.56 5.51
CA GLU A 40 18.53 -0.41 4.75
C GLU A 40 18.69 0.99 4.15
N ALA A 41 17.57 1.68 3.88
CA ALA A 41 17.56 3.04 3.36
C ALA A 41 17.60 4.12 4.46
N ASP A 42 18.03 3.78 5.68
CA ASP A 42 18.11 4.68 6.84
C ASP A 42 16.78 5.36 7.22
N VAL A 43 15.64 4.71 6.94
CA VAL A 43 14.33 5.23 7.35
C VAL A 43 14.09 4.95 8.83
N ALA A 44 13.67 5.98 9.57
CA ALA A 44 13.39 5.87 10.99
C ALA A 44 12.29 4.84 11.31
N LEU A 45 12.52 4.04 12.35
CA LEU A 45 11.61 2.98 12.81
C LEU A 45 10.14 3.40 12.97
N PRO A 46 9.80 4.61 13.47
CA PRO A 46 8.39 5.04 13.55
C PRO A 46 7.71 5.09 12.18
N VAL A 47 8.40 5.63 11.17
CA VAL A 47 7.87 5.77 9.80
C VAL A 47 7.62 4.40 9.18
N VAL A 48 8.54 3.46 9.38
CA VAL A 48 8.40 2.07 8.88
C VAL A 48 7.21 1.37 9.54
N ARG A 49 7.01 1.55 10.85
CA ARG A 49 5.89 0.97 11.60
C ARG A 49 4.55 1.53 11.13
N ASP A 50 4.48 2.84 10.92
CA ASP A 50 3.27 3.52 10.45
C ASP A 50 2.91 3.07 9.04
N PHE A 51 3.90 2.94 8.15
CA PHE A 51 3.71 2.45 6.79
C PHE A 51 3.14 1.02 6.75
N ILE A 52 3.69 0.10 7.56
CA ILE A 52 3.20 -1.28 7.64
C ILE A 52 1.77 -1.31 8.19
N THR A 53 1.48 -0.48 9.20
CA THR A 53 0.15 -0.40 9.81
C THR A 53 -0.88 0.14 8.83
N ALA A 54 -0.54 1.20 8.09
CA ALA A 54 -1.39 1.76 7.04
C ALA A 54 -1.66 0.74 5.93
N SER A 55 -0.64 -0.02 5.50
CA SER A 55 -0.77 -1.07 4.48
C SER A 55 -1.71 -2.20 4.92
N LYS A 56 -1.63 -2.62 6.19
CA LYS A 56 -2.57 -3.60 6.78
C LYS A 56 -4.00 -3.08 6.86
N ARG A 57 -4.20 -1.79 7.18
CA ARG A 57 -5.52 -1.15 7.22
C ARG A 57 -6.14 -1.04 5.83
N ALA A 58 -5.36 -0.61 4.83
CA ALA A 58 -5.79 -0.55 3.44
C ALA A 58 -6.27 -1.93 2.93
N ARG A 59 -5.58 -3.01 3.32
CA ARG A 59 -6.03 -4.39 3.07
C ARG A 59 -7.40 -4.68 3.70
N SER A 60 -7.59 -4.33 4.97
CA SER A 60 -8.86 -4.57 5.67
C SER A 60 -10.03 -3.85 5.01
N ALA A 61 -9.83 -2.59 4.61
CA ALA A 61 -10.83 -1.80 3.89
C ALA A 61 -11.17 -2.41 2.51
N MET A 62 -10.19 -3.02 1.83
CA MET A 62 -10.42 -3.73 0.57
C MET A 62 -11.25 -5.00 0.75
N LYS A 63 -11.13 -5.70 1.89
CA LYS A 63 -11.92 -6.91 2.20
C LYS A 63 -13.40 -6.58 2.47
N SER A 64 -13.69 -5.44 3.06
CA SER A 64 -15.07 -5.00 3.38
C SER A 64 -15.86 -4.48 2.19
N ILE A 65 -15.21 -4.09 1.08
CA ILE A 65 -15.89 -3.64 -0.15
C ILE A 65 -16.30 -4.84 -1.04
N LYS A 66 -15.73 -6.02 -0.79
CA LYS A 66 -15.91 -7.24 -1.61
C LYS A 66 -16.77 -8.31 -0.94
N ALA A 67 -17.35 -8.01 0.24
CA ALA A 67 -18.23 -8.87 1.02
C ALA A 67 -19.69 -8.46 0.85
#